data_AF-A0A0R3RTM3-F1
#
_entry.id   AF-A0A0R3RTM3-F1
#
_cell.length_a   1.000
_cell.length_b   1.000
_cell.length_c   1.000
_cell.angle_alpha   90.00
_cell.angle_beta   90.00
_cell.angle_gamma   90.00
#
_symmetry.space_group_name_H-M   'P 1'
#
loop_
_entity.id
_entity.type
_entity.pdbx_description
1 polymer ?
#
loop_
_entity_poly.entity_id
_entity_poly.type
_entity_poly.pdbx_seq_one_letter_code
_entity_poly.pdbx_strand_id
1 'polypeptide(L)'
;MNNSVIGFASCIISCIAFGFMFAPLRKFDSRDGNIGSVPIINHLGIGVGMLVWGSVQVLVGWGVARFGFFGTRPQLVYNNAMNVVGLLFVLISGFMFVFVKHKNQERHSVAERSAISMQQIGGNVIQTQTNNSHKVTSHITKEKIGCLGLSVVLGVFHGLMMTPIVYIQDNDSNASPNVLDYVFPHFCAIFSCSTIYFIAYCIWMRDRIHAPPELVTFEQYLPQILPSAVYGVLWCTGMTLWFVSNRMLSQTVSFPITTRLPSTIGVLADVLIFKDVKGKKNLLITFSAVTIGLIGVLLIAFSNQQTI
;
A
#
# COMPACT_ATOMS: atom_id res chain seq x y z
N MET A 1 -11.13 6.63 -30.53
CA MET A 1 -10.70 5.56 -29.60
C MET A 1 -11.73 5.50 -28.48
N ASN A 2 -12.29 4.33 -28.16
CA ASN A 2 -13.29 4.21 -27.09
C ASN A 2 -12.72 4.70 -25.76
N ASN A 3 -13.41 5.62 -25.06
CA ASN A 3 -13.00 6.18 -23.77
C ASN A 3 -12.62 5.08 -22.75
N SER A 4 -13.29 3.93 -22.80
CA SER A 4 -12.98 2.77 -21.97
C SER A 4 -11.59 2.18 -22.23
N VAL A 5 -11.13 2.14 -23.50
CA VAL A 5 -9.79 1.62 -23.85
C VAL A 5 -8.70 2.51 -23.27
N ILE A 6 -8.87 3.83 -23.37
CA ILE A 6 -7.95 4.81 -22.76
C ILE A 6 -7.96 4.64 -21.24
N GLY A 7 -9.15 4.52 -20.63
CA GLY A 7 -9.29 4.27 -19.20
C GLY A 7 -8.55 3.02 -18.71
N PHE A 8 -8.74 1.88 -19.38
CA PHE A 8 -8.04 0.64 -19.01
C PHE A 8 -6.54 0.72 -19.26
N ALA A 9 -6.10 1.35 -20.36
CA ALA A 9 -4.68 1.56 -20.63
C ALA A 9 -4.02 2.42 -19.53
N SER A 10 -4.64 3.54 -19.15
CA SER A 10 -4.18 4.38 -18.04
C SER A 10 -4.15 3.62 -16.72
N CYS A 11 -5.17 2.79 -16.45
CA CYS A 11 -5.22 1.94 -15.26
C CYS A 11 -4.03 0.96 -15.21
N ILE A 12 -3.75 0.26 -16.31
CA ILE A 12 -2.67 -0.73 -16.40
C ILE A 12 -1.30 -0.05 -16.24
N ILE A 13 -1.06 1.07 -16.91
CA ILE A 13 0.20 1.81 -16.80
C ILE A 13 0.39 2.31 -15.36
N SER A 14 -0.68 2.82 -14.74
CA SER A 14 -0.68 3.19 -13.32
C SER A 14 -0.31 2.01 -12.42
N CYS A 15 -0.88 0.83 -12.68
CA CYS A 15 -0.60 -0.36 -11.91
C CYS A 15 0.86 -0.82 -12.05
N ILE A 16 1.44 -0.73 -13.25
CA ILE A 16 2.85 -1.01 -13.50
C ILE A 16 3.72 -0.03 -12.71
N ALA A 17 3.42 1.27 -12.77
CA ALA A 17 4.17 2.28 -12.03
C ALA A 17 4.14 2.01 -10.51
N PHE A 18 2.98 1.71 -9.93
CA PHE A 18 2.86 1.34 -8.51
C PHE A 18 3.49 -0.01 -8.17
N GLY A 19 3.44 -0.99 -9.07
CA GLY A 19 4.01 -2.33 -8.85
C GLY A 19 5.54 -2.32 -8.84
N PHE A 20 6.16 -1.54 -9.73
CA PHE A 20 7.62 -1.41 -9.80
C PHE A 20 8.19 -0.38 -8.83
N MET A 21 7.34 0.42 -8.18
CA MET A 21 7.73 1.42 -7.18
C MET A 21 8.63 0.85 -6.07
N PHE A 22 8.46 -0.43 -5.70
CA PHE A 22 9.23 -1.10 -4.66
C PHE A 22 10.54 -1.75 -5.14
N ALA A 23 10.78 -1.84 -6.45
CA ALA A 23 11.99 -2.45 -7.00
C ALA A 23 13.26 -1.61 -6.79
N PRO A 24 13.24 -0.26 -6.98
CA PRO A 24 14.38 0.60 -6.64
C PRO A 24 14.68 0.64 -5.13
N LEU A 25 13.63 0.55 -4.29
CA LEU A 25 13.73 0.62 -2.82
C LEU A 25 14.37 -0.64 -2.19
N ARG A 26 14.49 -1.75 -2.94
CA ARG A 26 15.12 -2.98 -2.43
C ARG A 26 16.64 -2.95 -2.39
N LYS A 27 17.29 -2.06 -3.15
CA LYS A 27 18.76 -1.93 -3.17
C LYS A 27 19.30 -0.88 -2.18
N PHE A 28 18.43 0.04 -1.74
CA PHE A 28 18.80 1.15 -0.86
C PHE A 28 17.73 1.29 0.21
N ASP A 29 18.14 1.26 1.48
CA ASP A 29 17.28 1.39 2.65
C ASP A 29 16.69 2.80 2.71
N SER A 30 15.63 3.00 1.95
CA SER A 30 14.90 4.25 1.89
C SER A 30 13.99 4.25 3.10
N ARG A 31 14.40 4.94 4.17
CA ARG A 31 13.57 5.15 5.37
C ARG A 31 12.17 5.60 4.90
N ASP A 32 11.19 4.71 5.03
CA ASP A 32 9.95 4.70 4.24
C ASP A 32 9.09 5.98 4.33
N GLY A 33 8.44 6.32 3.22
CA GLY A 33 7.71 7.59 3.00
C GLY A 33 6.29 7.68 3.57
N ASN A 34 5.83 6.73 4.40
CA ASN A 34 4.54 6.82 5.09
C ASN A 34 4.68 6.61 6.59
N ILE A 35 4.32 7.63 7.37
CA ILE A 35 4.51 7.71 8.82
C ILE A 35 3.89 6.50 9.55
N GLY A 36 2.73 6.05 9.07
CA GLY A 36 1.99 4.95 9.68
C GLY A 36 2.49 3.56 9.31
N SER A 37 3.25 3.41 8.21
CA SER A 37 3.68 2.08 7.76
C SER A 37 4.74 1.48 8.68
N VAL A 38 5.69 2.28 9.18
CA VAL A 38 6.78 1.83 10.07
C VAL A 38 6.27 1.14 11.34
N PRO A 39 5.40 1.77 12.19
CA PRO A 39 4.90 1.11 13.39
C PRO A 39 4.04 -0.12 13.08
N ILE A 40 3.23 -0.07 12.01
CA ILE A 40 2.39 -1.19 11.58
C ILE A 40 3.27 -2.38 11.18
N ILE A 41 4.27 -2.15 10.35
CA ILE A 41 5.18 -3.18 9.85
C ILE A 41 5.95 -3.80 11.01
N ASN A 42 6.46 -3.00 11.94
CA ASN A 42 7.24 -3.48 13.08
C ASN A 42 6.40 -4.32 14.06
N HIS A 43 5.14 -3.97 14.33
CA HIS A 43 4.35 -4.64 15.37
C HIS A 43 3.40 -5.73 14.85
N LEU A 44 2.85 -5.57 13.64
CA LEU A 44 1.90 -6.52 13.02
C LEU A 44 2.57 -7.41 11.97
N GLY A 45 3.72 -7.00 11.45
CA GLY A 45 4.35 -7.60 10.28
C GLY A 45 3.74 -7.09 8.98
N ILE A 46 4.57 -7.03 7.94
CA ILE A 46 4.23 -6.51 6.60
C ILE A 46 2.96 -7.19 6.04
N GLY A 47 2.86 -8.52 6.12
CA GLY A 47 1.73 -9.26 5.54
C GLY A 47 0.38 -8.89 6.14
N VAL A 48 0.25 -8.95 7.47
CA VAL A 48 -1.02 -8.66 8.16
C VAL A 48 -1.36 -7.17 8.09
N GLY A 49 -0.37 -6.29 8.31
CA GLY A 49 -0.57 -4.85 8.26
C GLY A 49 -1.04 -4.34 6.90
N MET A 50 -0.41 -4.82 5.82
CA MET A 50 -0.78 -4.44 4.46
C MET A 50 -2.10 -5.08 4.01
N LEU A 51 -2.43 -6.29 4.49
CA LEU A 51 -3.74 -6.90 4.22
C LEU A 51 -4.85 -6.06 4.82
N VAL A 52 -4.76 -5.71 6.10
CA VAL A 52 -5.81 -4.96 6.80
C VAL A 52 -5.97 -3.58 6.19
N TRP A 53 -4.87 -2.85 6.02
CA TRP A 53 -4.87 -1.55 5.36
C TRP A 53 -5.51 -1.64 3.97
N GLY A 54 -4.98 -2.50 3.11
CA GLY A 54 -5.44 -2.63 1.72
C GLY A 54 -6.90 -3.04 1.61
N SER A 55 -7.35 -3.98 2.45
CA SER A 55 -8.74 -4.44 2.45
C SER A 55 -9.69 -3.32 2.84
N VAL A 56 -9.38 -2.57 3.91
CA VAL A 56 -10.20 -1.43 4.35
C VAL A 56 -10.19 -0.34 3.29
N GLN A 57 -9.03 -0.03 2.70
CA GLN A 57 -8.89 0.96 1.64
C GLN A 57 -9.79 0.63 0.44
N VAL A 58 -9.77 -0.62 -0.04
CA VAL A 58 -10.60 -1.05 -1.17
C VAL A 58 -12.08 -0.98 -0.83
N LEU A 59 -12.47 -1.51 0.33
CA LEU A 59 -13.88 -1.52 0.75
C LEU A 59 -14.45 -0.11 0.89
N VAL A 60 -13.71 0.81 1.50
CA VAL A 60 -14.12 2.21 1.67
C VAL A 60 -14.14 2.92 0.33
N GLY A 61 -13.07 2.83 -0.47
CA GLY A 61 -12.98 3.51 -1.77
C GLY A 61 -14.04 3.03 -2.77
N TRP A 62 -14.29 1.72 -2.82
CA TRP A 62 -15.36 1.12 -3.61
C TRP A 62 -16.74 1.48 -3.07
N GLY A 63 -16.94 1.40 -1.75
CA GLY A 63 -18.23 1.66 -1.10
C GLY A 63 -18.70 3.09 -1.29
N VAL A 64 -17.82 4.07 -1.08
CA VAL A 64 -18.14 5.49 -1.31
C VAL A 64 -18.50 5.75 -2.76
N ALA A 65 -17.71 5.23 -3.72
CA ALA A 65 -18.00 5.38 -5.14
C ALA A 65 -19.32 4.72 -5.56
N ARG A 66 -19.60 3.52 -5.03
CA ARG A 66 -20.76 2.72 -5.41
C ARG A 66 -22.07 3.31 -4.89
N PHE A 67 -22.07 3.78 -3.65
CA PHE A 67 -23.27 4.26 -2.96
C PHE A 67 -23.42 5.78 -2.97
N GLY A 68 -22.38 6.53 -3.35
CA GLY A 68 -22.43 7.99 -3.33
C GLY A 68 -22.38 8.57 -1.91
N PHE A 69 -21.61 7.95 -1.01
CA PHE A 69 -21.51 8.46 0.36
C PHE A 69 -20.87 9.86 0.38
N PHE A 70 -21.12 10.61 1.46
CA PHE A 70 -20.61 11.98 1.67
C PHE A 70 -21.10 13.00 0.63
N GLY A 71 -22.30 12.81 0.07
CA GLY A 71 -22.90 13.77 -0.88
C GLY A 71 -22.31 13.71 -2.29
N THR A 72 -21.69 12.57 -2.65
CA THR A 72 -21.21 12.30 -4.02
C THR A 72 -22.28 11.57 -4.81
N ARG A 73 -22.27 11.67 -6.15
CA ARG A 73 -23.21 10.93 -7.00
C ARG A 73 -22.80 9.46 -7.08
N PRO A 74 -23.74 8.51 -6.94
CA PRO A 74 -23.44 7.09 -7.00
C PRO A 74 -22.97 6.69 -8.40
N GLN A 75 -21.82 6.00 -8.48
CA GLN A 75 -21.25 5.53 -9.73
C GLN A 75 -21.67 4.08 -9.98
N LEU A 76 -22.75 3.93 -10.76
CA LEU A 76 -23.37 2.65 -11.10
C LEU A 76 -22.54 1.89 -12.15
N VAL A 77 -22.59 0.56 -12.07
CA VAL A 77 -22.01 -0.37 -13.04
C VAL A 77 -23.12 -1.14 -13.73
N TYR A 78 -22.90 -1.59 -14.97
CA TYR A 78 -23.91 -2.33 -15.73
C TYR A 78 -24.29 -3.65 -15.06
N ASN A 79 -23.30 -4.45 -14.63
CA ASN A 79 -23.54 -5.72 -13.95
C ASN A 79 -23.09 -5.69 -12.48
N ASN A 80 -24.06 -5.45 -11.60
CA ASN A 80 -23.83 -5.34 -10.16
C ASN A 80 -23.30 -6.63 -9.52
N ALA A 81 -23.86 -7.79 -9.89
CA ALA A 81 -23.46 -9.07 -9.32
C ALA A 81 -22.00 -9.37 -9.67
N MET A 82 -21.61 -9.14 -10.92
CA MET A 82 -20.26 -9.39 -11.39
C MET A 82 -19.23 -8.47 -10.73
N ASN A 83 -19.59 -7.21 -10.49
CA ASN A 83 -18.72 -6.27 -9.78
C ASN A 83 -18.48 -6.69 -8.32
N VAL A 84 -19.53 -7.08 -7.59
CA VAL A 84 -19.43 -7.52 -6.19
C VAL A 84 -18.68 -8.85 -6.07
N VAL A 85 -18.96 -9.83 -6.94
CA VAL A 85 -18.23 -11.11 -6.96
C VAL A 85 -16.75 -10.88 -7.28
N GLY A 86 -16.45 -9.98 -8.22
CA GLY A 86 -15.07 -9.61 -8.53
C GLY A 86 -14.35 -8.97 -7.34
N LEU A 87 -15.03 -8.09 -6.59
CA LEU A 87 -14.50 -7.50 -5.36
C LEU A 87 -14.20 -8.57 -4.29
N LEU A 88 -15.10 -9.54 -4.10
CA LEU A 88 -14.87 -10.65 -3.17
C LEU A 88 -13.63 -11.46 -3.55
N PHE A 89 -13.41 -11.72 -4.84
CA PHE A 89 -12.23 -12.44 -5.31
C PHE A 89 -10.94 -11.63 -5.09
N VAL A 90 -10.98 -10.31 -5.28
CA VAL A 90 -9.87 -9.41 -4.94
C VAL A 90 -9.50 -9.51 -3.45
N LEU A 91 -10.50 -9.53 -2.56
CA LEU A 91 -10.28 -9.65 -1.10
C LEU A 91 -9.75 -11.03 -0.69
N ILE A 92 -10.35 -12.12 -1.22
CA ILE A 92 -9.90 -13.50 -0.97
C ILE A 92 -8.45 -13.67 -1.43
N SER A 93 -8.13 -13.13 -2.60
CA SER A 93 -6.78 -13.14 -3.14
C SER A 93 -5.78 -12.39 -2.26
N GLY A 94 -6.16 -11.22 -1.74
CA GLY A 94 -5.37 -10.48 -0.75
C GLY A 94 -5.10 -11.32 0.51
N PHE A 95 -6.13 -11.97 1.04
CA PHE A 95 -6.00 -12.85 2.21
C PHE A 95 -5.03 -14.00 1.98
N MET A 96 -5.05 -14.63 0.80
CA MET A 96 -4.13 -15.71 0.45
C MET A 96 -2.66 -15.28 0.47
N PHE A 97 -2.35 -14.02 0.14
CA PHE A 97 -0.97 -13.53 0.14
C PHE A 97 -0.35 -13.40 1.53
N VAL A 98 -1.14 -13.32 2.59
CA VAL A 98 -0.62 -13.34 3.96
C VAL A 98 0.12 -14.65 4.27
N PHE A 99 -0.27 -15.74 3.61
CA PHE A 99 0.36 -17.05 3.80
C PHE A 99 1.62 -17.24 2.94
N VAL A 100 1.93 -16.32 2.03
CA VAL A 100 3.14 -16.41 1.21
C VAL A 100 4.34 -15.91 2.01
N LYS A 101 5.23 -16.84 2.38
CA LYS A 101 6.49 -16.50 3.05
C LYS A 101 7.50 -15.91 2.07
N HIS A 102 8.04 -14.74 2.40
CA HIS A 102 9.08 -14.07 1.63
C HIS A 102 10.41 -14.12 2.38
N LYS A 103 11.53 -14.34 1.67
CA LYS A 103 12.88 -14.40 2.25
C LYS A 103 13.29 -13.13 3.00
N ASN A 104 12.78 -11.96 2.59
CA ASN A 104 13.05 -10.67 3.26
C ASN A 104 12.34 -10.52 4.61
N GLN A 105 11.21 -11.20 4.81
CA GLN A 105 10.52 -11.25 6.10
C GLN A 105 11.37 -12.02 7.14
N GLU A 106 12.15 -13.01 6.70
CA GLU A 106 13.11 -13.70 7.55
C GLU A 106 14.31 -12.80 7.91
N ARG A 107 14.86 -12.03 6.96
CA ARG A 107 15.97 -11.10 7.26
C ARG A 107 15.61 -10.01 8.27
N HIS A 108 14.44 -9.38 8.14
CA HIS A 108 13.97 -8.43 9.16
C HIS A 108 13.73 -9.11 10.51
N SER A 109 13.11 -10.30 10.53
CA SER A 109 12.88 -11.03 11.79
C SER A 109 14.17 -11.53 12.47
N VAL A 110 15.23 -11.81 11.69
CA VAL A 110 16.55 -12.23 12.20
C VAL A 110 17.36 -11.01 12.66
N ALA A 111 17.33 -9.90 11.92
CA ALA A 111 17.95 -8.64 12.36
C ALA A 111 17.27 -8.08 13.62
N GLU A 112 15.94 -8.20 13.71
CA GLU A 112 15.13 -7.85 14.89
C GLU A 112 15.42 -8.78 16.08
N ARG A 113 15.49 -10.11 15.88
CA ARG A 113 15.95 -11.04 16.94
C ARG A 113 17.37 -10.75 17.40
N SER A 114 18.27 -10.42 16.46
CA SER A 114 19.65 -10.05 16.77
C SER A 114 19.74 -8.73 17.54
N ALA A 115 18.94 -7.72 17.18
CA ALA A 115 18.86 -6.44 17.89
C ALA A 115 18.26 -6.59 19.31
N ILE A 116 17.20 -7.40 19.45
CA ILE A 116 16.60 -7.74 20.75
C ILE A 116 17.59 -8.51 21.63
N SER A 117 18.38 -9.43 21.05
CA SER A 117 19.44 -10.14 21.79
C SER A 117 20.64 -9.24 22.16
N MET A 118 20.97 -8.25 21.32
CA MET A 118 22.08 -7.31 21.58
C MET A 118 21.76 -6.38 22.76
N GLN A 119 20.48 -6.06 22.98
CA GLN A 119 20.02 -5.20 24.06
C GLN A 119 20.03 -5.89 25.44
N GLN A 120 20.16 -7.21 25.51
CA GLN A 120 20.26 -7.96 26.77
C GLN A 120 21.70 -8.17 27.28
N ILE A 121 22.74 -7.84 26.50
CA ILE A 121 24.15 -8.11 26.87
C ILE A 121 24.73 -7.05 27.84
N GLY A 122 23.99 -5.97 28.12
CA GLY A 122 24.43 -4.85 28.96
C GLY A 122 24.17 -4.93 30.48
N GLY A 123 23.83 -6.10 31.04
CA GLY A 123 23.53 -6.23 32.48
C GLY A 123 23.82 -7.60 33.07
N ASN A 124 25.00 -7.73 33.69
CA ASN A 124 25.49 -8.73 34.65
C ASN A 124 25.03 -10.22 34.56
N VAL A 125 26.06 -11.05 34.39
CA VAL A 125 26.11 -12.51 34.49
C VAL A 125 25.64 -13.03 35.86
N ILE A 126 24.61 -13.90 35.88
CA ILE A 126 24.61 -15.13 36.68
C ILE A 126 24.06 -16.26 35.81
N GLN A 127 24.88 -17.29 35.64
CA GLN A 127 24.60 -18.51 34.92
C GLN A 127 23.70 -19.40 35.79
N THR A 128 22.50 -19.75 35.30
CA THR A 128 21.85 -21.00 35.73
C THR A 128 21.17 -21.59 34.50
N GLN A 129 21.75 -22.68 33.99
CA GLN A 129 21.10 -23.55 33.03
C GLN A 129 19.79 -24.06 33.63
N THR A 130 18.67 -23.82 32.96
CA THR A 130 17.50 -24.70 33.05
C THR A 130 16.83 -24.75 31.68
N ASN A 131 16.91 -25.92 31.06
CA ASN A 131 16.08 -26.32 29.93
C ASN A 131 14.62 -26.04 30.26
N ASN A 132 13.96 -25.15 29.52
CA ASN A 132 12.51 -25.16 29.44
C ASN A 132 12.05 -24.67 28.07
N SER A 133 11.37 -25.57 27.36
CA SER A 133 10.63 -25.30 26.14
C SER A 133 9.70 -24.09 26.34
N HIS A 134 10.08 -22.93 25.82
CA HIS A 134 9.18 -21.78 25.77
C HIS A 134 8.09 -22.04 24.72
N LYS A 135 6.94 -22.53 25.21
CA LYS A 135 5.64 -22.38 24.55
C LYS A 135 5.46 -20.90 24.19
N VAL A 136 5.37 -20.61 22.89
CA VAL A 136 4.98 -19.28 22.39
C VAL A 136 3.48 -19.12 22.63
N THR A 137 3.11 -18.61 23.81
CA THR A 137 1.75 -18.12 24.09
C THR A 137 1.61 -16.74 23.45
N SER A 138 0.78 -16.64 22.40
CA SER A 138 0.47 -15.38 21.72
C SER A 138 -0.44 -14.51 22.59
N HIS A 139 0.13 -13.74 23.53
CA HIS A 139 -0.61 -12.64 24.15
C HIS A 139 -0.75 -11.49 23.14
N ILE A 140 -1.99 -11.10 22.84
CA ILE A 140 -2.28 -9.89 22.05
C ILE A 140 -2.00 -8.68 22.96
N THR A 141 -0.84 -8.06 22.79
CA THR A 141 -0.43 -6.85 23.52
C THR A 141 -1.31 -5.66 23.10
N LYS A 142 -1.59 -4.73 24.03
CA LYS A 142 -2.32 -3.48 23.74
C LYS A 142 -1.74 -2.70 22.55
N GLU A 143 -0.42 -2.78 22.36
CA GLU A 143 0.32 -2.16 21.25
C GLU A 143 -0.05 -2.75 19.88
N LYS A 144 -0.29 -4.07 19.80
CA LYS A 144 -0.71 -4.73 18.54
C LYS A 144 -2.13 -4.31 18.15
N ILE A 145 -3.02 -4.16 19.13
CA ILE A 145 -4.38 -3.66 18.91
C ILE A 145 -4.33 -2.19 18.46
N GLY A 146 -3.47 -1.38 19.07
CA GLY A 146 -3.24 0.01 18.65
C GLY A 146 -2.76 0.12 17.19
N CYS A 147 -1.78 -0.69 16.80
CA CYS A 147 -1.29 -0.72 15.42
C CYS A 147 -2.34 -1.24 14.43
N LEU A 148 -3.18 -2.19 14.86
CA LEU A 148 -4.29 -2.68 14.04
C LEU A 148 -5.33 -1.58 13.81
N GLY A 149 -5.69 -0.85 14.86
CA GLY A 149 -6.56 0.32 14.76
C GLY A 149 -5.98 1.39 13.83
N LEU A 150 -4.68 1.67 13.95
CA LEU A 150 -3.98 2.61 13.06
C LEU A 150 -4.04 2.16 11.59
N SER A 151 -3.84 0.86 11.31
CA SER A 151 -3.95 0.28 9.96
C SER A 151 -5.34 0.47 9.37
N VAL A 152 -6.40 0.28 10.17
CA VAL A 152 -7.78 0.52 9.74
C VAL A 152 -8.01 2.00 9.46
N VAL A 153 -7.58 2.90 10.35
CA VAL A 153 -7.75 4.36 10.19
C VAL A 153 -7.06 4.85 8.92
N LEU A 154 -5.82 4.41 8.67
CA LEU A 154 -5.09 4.73 7.45
C LEU A 154 -5.79 4.16 6.21
N GLY A 155 -6.28 2.92 6.29
CA GLY A 155 -7.09 2.32 5.22
C GLY A 155 -8.32 3.16 4.89
N VAL A 156 -9.05 3.65 5.90
CA VAL A 156 -10.21 4.53 5.71
C VAL A 156 -9.80 5.82 5.00
N PHE A 157 -8.82 6.55 5.52
CA PHE A 157 -8.38 7.81 4.91
C PHE A 157 -7.88 7.65 3.48
N HIS A 158 -7.13 6.57 3.21
CA HIS A 158 -6.65 6.26 1.87
C HIS A 158 -7.79 5.86 0.92
N GLY A 159 -8.83 5.17 1.44
CA GLY A 159 -10.07 4.89 0.72
C GLY A 159 -10.86 6.16 0.38
N LEU A 160 -10.88 7.11 1.30
CA LEU A 160 -11.59 8.39 1.16
C LEU A 160 -10.84 9.44 0.32
N MET A 161 -9.59 9.17 -0.06
CA MET A 161 -8.69 10.16 -0.68
C MET A 161 -9.27 10.90 -1.90
N MET A 162 -10.12 10.22 -2.71
CA MET A 162 -10.77 10.83 -3.88
C MET A 162 -12.08 11.56 -3.55
N THR A 163 -12.68 11.28 -2.39
CA THR A 163 -14.02 11.79 -2.01
C THR A 163 -14.12 13.31 -2.05
N PRO A 164 -13.15 14.09 -1.52
CA PRO A 164 -13.22 15.55 -1.58
C PRO A 164 -13.22 16.10 -3.01
N ILE A 165 -12.45 15.48 -3.91
CA ILE A 165 -12.36 15.88 -5.31
C ILE A 165 -13.70 15.62 -6.00
N VAL A 166 -14.24 14.41 -5.85
CA VAL A 166 -15.53 14.02 -6.44
C VAL A 166 -16.67 14.88 -5.87
N TYR A 167 -16.65 15.17 -4.58
CA TYR A 167 -17.64 16.04 -3.94
C TYR A 167 -17.69 17.43 -4.57
N ILE A 168 -16.52 18.06 -4.78
CA ILE A 168 -16.44 19.38 -5.42
C ILE A 168 -16.95 19.30 -6.86
N GLN A 169 -16.56 18.27 -7.61
CA GLN A 169 -17.00 18.07 -8.99
C GLN A 169 -18.51 17.81 -9.14
N ASP A 170 -19.14 17.22 -8.12
CA ASP A 170 -20.56 16.89 -8.14
C ASP A 170 -21.47 18.03 -7.62
N ASN A 171 -20.98 18.84 -6.67
CA ASN A 171 -21.81 19.82 -5.96
C ASN A 171 -21.57 21.28 -6.34
N ASP A 172 -20.40 21.62 -6.90
CA ASP A 172 -20.09 22.98 -7.31
C ASP A 172 -20.21 23.13 -8.83
N SER A 173 -21.11 23.99 -9.28
CA SER A 173 -21.33 24.26 -10.72
C SER A 173 -20.16 24.99 -11.39
N ASN A 174 -19.30 25.66 -10.61
CA ASN A 174 -18.12 26.37 -11.11
C ASN A 174 -16.85 25.50 -11.07
N ALA A 175 -16.93 24.29 -10.52
CA ALA A 175 -15.82 23.36 -10.46
C ALA A 175 -15.41 22.87 -11.85
N SER A 176 -14.11 22.61 -12.04
CA SER A 176 -13.64 22.05 -13.30
C SER A 176 -14.15 20.61 -13.49
N PRO A 177 -14.71 20.28 -14.67
CA PRO A 177 -15.07 18.90 -14.98
C PRO A 177 -13.83 18.03 -15.26
N ASN A 178 -12.65 18.63 -15.39
CA ASN A 178 -11.43 17.91 -15.69
C ASN A 178 -10.73 17.44 -14.42
N VAL A 179 -10.60 16.12 -14.27
CA VAL A 179 -9.92 15.48 -13.12
C VAL A 179 -8.45 15.90 -12.98
N LEU A 180 -7.80 16.29 -14.08
CA LEU A 180 -6.39 16.69 -14.10
C LEU A 180 -6.15 18.02 -13.37
N ASP A 181 -7.14 18.91 -13.32
CA ASP A 181 -7.00 20.22 -12.67
C ASP A 181 -6.89 20.07 -11.14
N TYR A 182 -7.32 18.93 -10.60
CA TYR A 182 -7.23 18.58 -9.17
C TYR A 182 -5.94 17.85 -8.80
N VAL A 183 -5.16 17.39 -9.78
CA VAL A 183 -3.91 16.64 -9.54
C VAL A 183 -2.86 17.54 -8.88
N PHE A 184 -2.72 18.77 -9.35
CA PHE A 184 -1.76 19.73 -8.78
C PHE A 184 -2.10 20.11 -7.32
N PRO A 185 -3.34 20.55 -6.99
CA PRO A 185 -3.74 20.78 -5.60
C PRO A 185 -3.56 19.55 -4.71
N HIS A 186 -3.83 18.35 -5.22
CA HIS A 186 -3.64 17.10 -4.49
C HIS A 186 -2.18 16.88 -4.11
N PHE A 187 -1.23 17.06 -5.04
CA PHE A 187 0.20 16.95 -4.74
C PHE A 187 0.70 18.06 -3.82
N CYS A 188 0.23 19.30 -3.98
CA CYS A 188 0.56 20.39 -3.06
C CYS A 188 0.10 20.11 -1.63
N ALA A 189 -1.09 19.54 -1.45
CA ALA A 189 -1.59 19.15 -0.14
C ALA A 189 -0.69 18.09 0.51
N ILE A 190 -0.31 17.04 -0.24
CA ILE A 190 0.59 15.99 0.25
C ILE A 190 1.94 16.56 0.65
N PHE A 191 2.54 17.41 -0.19
CA PHE A 191 3.81 18.06 0.08
C PHE A 191 3.74 18.94 1.34
N SER A 192 2.69 19.75 1.46
CA SER A 192 2.48 20.66 2.60
C SER A 192 2.28 19.90 3.90
N CYS A 193 1.40 18.89 3.92
CA CYS A 193 1.16 18.06 5.10
C CYS A 193 2.43 17.30 5.53
N SER A 194 3.18 16.75 4.57
CA SER A 194 4.43 16.05 4.86
C SER A 194 5.49 16.99 5.45
N THR A 195 5.57 18.21 4.94
CA THR A 195 6.51 19.25 5.43
C THR A 195 6.15 19.69 6.85
N ILE A 196 4.87 19.95 7.13
CA ILE A 196 4.39 20.32 8.47
C ILE A 196 4.71 19.21 9.47
N TYR A 197 4.44 17.96 9.10
CA TYR A 197 4.78 16.81 9.94
C TYR A 197 6.29 16.73 10.21
N PHE A 198 7.11 16.86 9.17
CA PHE A 198 8.57 16.81 9.31
C PHE A 198 9.08 17.90 10.24
N ILE A 199 8.57 19.14 10.11
CA ILE A 199 8.92 20.25 11.01
C ILE A 199 8.49 19.94 12.45
N ALA A 200 7.26 19.46 12.66
CA ALA A 200 6.76 19.10 13.98
C ALA A 200 7.61 17.98 14.63
N TYR A 201 7.99 16.97 13.85
CA TYR A 201 8.86 15.89 14.29
C TYR A 201 10.26 16.41 14.67
N CYS A 202 10.86 17.28 13.86
CA CYS A 202 12.15 17.90 14.16
C CYS A 202 12.11 18.74 15.45
N ILE A 203 11.02 19.47 15.68
CA ILE A 203 10.83 20.23 16.93
C ILE A 203 10.69 19.27 18.12
N TRP A 204 9.90 18.21 17.98
CA TRP A 204 9.68 17.22 19.04
C TRP A 204 10.96 16.44 19.40
N MET A 205 11.80 16.14 18.43
CA MET A 205 13.07 15.43 18.65
C MET A 205 14.24 16.34 19.05
N ARG A 206 14.06 17.66 19.06
CA ARG A 206 15.12 18.64 19.38
C ARG A 206 15.86 18.35 20.69
N ASP A 207 15.16 17.82 21.68
CA ASP A 207 15.71 17.56 23.01
C ASP A 207 16.21 16.11 23.21
N ARG A 208 16.07 15.23 22.21
CA ARG A 208 16.36 13.79 22.34
C ARG A 208 17.48 13.27 21.43
N ILE A 209 17.96 14.09 20.49
CA ILE A 209 18.99 13.68 19.53
C ILE A 209 20.39 14.04 20.06
N HIS A 210 21.06 13.09 20.71
CA HIS A 210 22.53 13.06 20.74
C HIS A 210 22.99 12.40 19.44
N ALA A 211 23.03 13.16 18.34
CA ALA A 211 23.58 12.65 17.08
C ALA A 211 25.11 12.58 17.21
N PRO A 212 25.75 11.41 17.01
CA PRO A 212 27.19 11.38 16.82
C PRO A 212 27.52 12.17 15.54
N PRO A 213 28.48 13.12 15.60
CA PRO A 213 28.84 14.02 14.50
C PRO A 213 29.81 13.36 13.50
N GLU A 214 29.59 12.09 13.15
CA GLU A 214 30.38 11.43 12.11
C GLU A 214 29.61 11.42 10.77
N LEU A 215 29.89 12.46 10.00
CA LEU A 215 30.09 12.41 8.54
C LEU A 215 28.86 12.00 7.69
N VAL A 216 27.90 12.92 7.62
CA VAL A 216 26.84 12.95 6.60
C VAL A 216 27.34 13.74 5.39
N THR A 217 28.24 13.15 4.61
CA THR A 217 28.73 13.77 3.36
C THR A 217 27.71 13.54 2.24
N PHE A 218 27.44 14.55 1.42
CA PHE A 218 26.48 14.50 0.29
C PHE A 218 26.71 13.30 -0.64
N GLU A 219 27.96 12.84 -0.79
CA GLU A 219 28.35 11.66 -1.57
C GLU A 219 27.73 10.35 -1.06
N GLN A 220 27.49 10.21 0.24
CA GLN A 220 26.90 9.01 0.86
C GLN A 220 25.35 9.01 0.79
N TYR A 221 24.75 10.20 0.61
CA TYR A 221 23.30 10.39 0.48
C TYR A 221 22.82 10.38 -0.98
N LEU A 222 23.65 10.80 -1.93
CA LEU A 222 23.34 10.79 -3.36
C LEU A 222 22.81 9.44 -3.88
N PRO A 223 23.38 8.27 -3.51
CA PRO A 223 22.84 6.97 -3.90
C PRO A 223 21.49 6.61 -3.22
N GLN A 224 21.07 7.32 -2.17
CA GLN A 224 19.77 7.14 -1.49
C GLN A 224 18.71 8.14 -2.00
N ILE A 225 19.12 9.36 -2.35
CA ILE A 225 18.25 10.41 -2.89
C ILE A 225 17.76 10.01 -4.29
N LEU A 226 18.61 9.42 -5.12
CA LEU A 226 18.24 9.06 -6.50
C LEU A 226 17.11 8.01 -6.56
N PRO A 227 17.12 6.90 -5.78
CA PRO A 227 15.99 6.00 -5.65
C PRO A 227 14.70 6.67 -5.17
N SER A 228 14.78 7.61 -4.20
CA SER A 228 13.59 8.34 -3.71
C SER A 228 12.99 9.28 -4.76
N ALA A 229 13.83 9.90 -5.60
CA ALA A 229 13.36 10.74 -6.70
C ALA A 229 12.69 9.90 -7.79
N VAL A 230 13.28 8.76 -8.16
CA VAL A 230 12.67 7.81 -9.11
C VAL A 230 11.35 7.25 -8.57
N TYR A 231 11.30 6.93 -7.27
CA TYR A 231 10.07 6.54 -6.59
C TYR A 231 8.99 7.63 -6.71
N GLY A 232 9.35 8.89 -6.41
CA GLY A 232 8.43 10.02 -6.52
C GLY A 232 7.88 10.20 -7.93
N VAL A 233 8.72 10.10 -8.96
CA VAL A 233 8.30 10.18 -10.37
C VAL A 233 7.35 9.03 -10.74
N LEU A 234 7.68 7.80 -10.35
CA LEU A 234 6.82 6.64 -10.59
C LEU A 234 5.46 6.79 -9.89
N TRP A 235 5.47 7.23 -8.63
CA TRP A 235 4.25 7.44 -7.86
C TRP A 235 3.39 8.57 -8.45
N CYS A 236 3.96 9.73 -8.77
CA CYS A 236 3.23 10.84 -9.40
C CYS A 236 2.63 10.45 -10.76
N THR A 237 3.39 9.70 -11.57
CA THR A 237 2.91 9.18 -12.86
C THR A 237 1.76 8.20 -12.66
N GLY A 238 1.92 7.26 -11.73
CA GLY A 238 0.90 6.27 -11.38
C GLY A 238 -0.39 6.94 -10.88
N MET A 239 -0.27 7.91 -9.99
CA MET A 239 -1.39 8.68 -9.44
C MET A 239 -2.13 9.48 -10.50
N THR A 240 -1.41 10.18 -11.38
CA THR A 240 -2.03 10.98 -12.45
C THR A 240 -2.82 10.10 -13.41
N LEU A 241 -2.24 8.97 -13.83
CA LEU A 241 -2.92 8.01 -14.72
C LEU A 241 -4.08 7.30 -14.03
N TRP A 242 -3.99 7.08 -12.71
CA TRP A 242 -5.11 6.56 -11.93
C TRP A 242 -6.28 7.54 -11.88
N PHE A 243 -6.03 8.85 -11.74
CA PHE A 243 -7.09 9.88 -11.81
C PHE A 243 -7.79 9.87 -13.17
N VAL A 244 -7.02 9.79 -14.27
CA VAL A 244 -7.56 9.66 -15.63
C VAL A 244 -8.41 8.39 -15.75
N SER A 245 -7.92 7.27 -15.24
CA SER A 245 -8.66 6.01 -15.22
C SER A 245 -9.96 6.10 -14.42
N ASN A 246 -9.96 6.76 -13.26
CA ASN A 246 -11.15 6.93 -12.42
C ASN A 246 -12.24 7.70 -13.18
N ARG A 247 -11.86 8.75 -13.91
CA ARG A 247 -12.78 9.53 -14.74
C ARG A 247 -13.39 8.71 -15.87
N MET A 248 -12.60 7.83 -16.50
CA MET A 248 -13.03 7.07 -17.69
C MET A 248 -13.76 5.76 -17.36
N LEU A 249 -13.41 5.10 -16.26
CA LEU A 249 -13.92 3.78 -15.88
C LEU A 249 -14.85 3.78 -14.67
N SER A 250 -15.04 4.90 -13.98
CA SER A 250 -15.57 4.96 -12.62
C SER A 250 -14.63 4.40 -11.55
N GLN A 251 -14.59 5.08 -10.41
CA GLN A 251 -13.89 4.66 -9.21
C GLN A 251 -14.37 3.29 -8.70
N THR A 252 -15.63 2.91 -8.93
CA THR A 252 -16.17 1.58 -8.58
C THR A 252 -15.43 0.44 -9.30
N VAL A 253 -14.78 0.73 -10.43
CA VAL A 253 -14.11 -0.25 -11.29
C VAL A 253 -12.59 -0.12 -11.17
N SER A 254 -12.06 1.09 -11.31
CA SER A 254 -10.61 1.33 -11.28
C SER A 254 -10.00 1.12 -9.89
N PHE A 255 -10.72 1.42 -8.81
CA PHE A 255 -10.17 1.36 -7.45
C PHE A 255 -9.79 -0.07 -7.02
N PRO A 256 -10.68 -1.09 -7.16
CA PRO A 256 -10.29 -2.48 -6.87
C PRO A 256 -9.19 -3.01 -7.80
N ILE A 257 -9.15 -2.56 -9.06
CA ILE A 257 -8.13 -2.98 -10.03
C ILE A 257 -6.76 -2.42 -9.62
N THR A 258 -6.68 -1.11 -9.35
CA THR A 258 -5.43 -0.41 -9.00
C THR A 258 -4.89 -0.78 -7.64
N THR A 259 -5.73 -1.26 -6.72
CA THR A 259 -5.25 -1.79 -5.43
C THR A 259 -4.73 -3.21 -5.53
N ARG A 260 -5.24 -4.02 -6.49
CA ARG A 260 -4.86 -5.42 -6.62
C ARG A 260 -3.69 -5.66 -7.57
N LEU A 261 -3.69 -5.03 -8.74
CA LEU A 261 -2.69 -5.30 -9.80
C LEU A 261 -1.25 -4.97 -9.39
N PRO A 262 -0.96 -3.84 -8.72
CA PRO A 262 0.39 -3.54 -8.25
C PRO A 262 0.95 -4.64 -7.35
N SER A 263 0.14 -5.17 -6.44
CA SER A 263 0.55 -6.29 -5.58
C SER A 263 0.85 -7.56 -6.38
N THR A 264 0.07 -7.86 -7.42
CA THR A 264 0.36 -8.97 -8.33
C THR A 264 1.68 -8.77 -9.06
N ILE A 265 1.95 -7.57 -9.59
CA ILE A 265 3.18 -7.24 -10.31
C ILE A 265 4.39 -7.36 -9.37
N GLY A 266 4.29 -6.83 -8.15
CA GLY A 266 5.34 -6.95 -7.14
C GLY A 266 5.66 -8.40 -6.80
N VAL A 267 4.64 -9.24 -6.59
CA VAL A 267 4.84 -10.66 -6.29
C VAL A 267 5.40 -11.44 -7.49
N LEU A 268 4.96 -11.13 -8.72
CA LEU A 268 5.53 -11.72 -9.93
C LEU A 268 7.00 -11.33 -10.12
N ALA A 269 7.36 -10.07 -9.84
CA ALA A 269 8.74 -9.63 -9.82
C ALA A 269 9.55 -10.40 -8.76
N ASP A 270 8.99 -10.62 -7.57
CA ASP A 270 9.63 -11.40 -6.49
C ASP A 270 9.87 -12.87 -6.86
N VAL A 271 9.00 -13.46 -7.67
CA VAL A 271 9.16 -14.84 -8.17
C VAL A 271 10.13 -14.90 -9.36
N LEU A 272 9.94 -14.06 -10.38
CA LEU A 272 10.62 -14.17 -11.67
C LEU A 272 11.98 -13.47 -11.69
N ILE A 273 12.05 -12.25 -11.17
CA ILE A 273 13.24 -11.40 -11.22
C ILE A 273 14.13 -11.70 -10.02
N PHE A 274 13.56 -11.63 -8.81
CA PHE A 274 14.35 -11.72 -7.57
C PHE A 274 14.52 -13.16 -7.06
N LYS A 275 13.67 -14.10 -7.51
CA LYS A 275 13.70 -15.52 -7.09
C LYS A 275 13.68 -15.67 -5.55
N ASP A 276 12.97 -14.77 -4.87
CA ASP A 276 12.88 -14.69 -3.41
C ASP A 276 11.87 -15.68 -2.83
N VAL A 277 10.82 -15.98 -3.60
CA VAL A 277 9.80 -16.97 -3.22
C VAL A 277 10.29 -18.35 -3.64
N LYS A 278 10.73 -19.14 -2.65
CA LYS A 278 11.18 -20.52 -2.84
C LYS A 278 10.24 -21.51 -2.16
N GLY A 279 10.15 -22.71 -2.76
CA GLY A 279 9.35 -23.83 -2.25
C GLY A 279 8.04 -24.06 -3.02
N LYS A 280 7.75 -25.33 -3.35
CA LYS A 280 6.59 -25.72 -4.15
C LYS A 280 5.25 -25.26 -3.56
N LYS A 281 5.10 -25.34 -2.22
CA LYS A 281 3.89 -24.90 -1.52
C LYS A 281 3.68 -23.39 -1.59
N ASN A 282 4.73 -22.59 -1.36
CA ASN A 282 4.66 -21.14 -1.45
C ASN A 282 4.36 -20.69 -2.88
N LEU A 283 5.02 -21.29 -3.88
CA LEU A 283 4.76 -20.99 -5.28
C LEU A 283 3.33 -21.34 -5.69
N LEU A 284 2.78 -22.46 -5.20
CA LEU A 284 1.40 -22.85 -5.47
C LEU A 284 0.40 -21.86 -4.87
N ILE A 285 0.60 -21.42 -3.63
CA ILE A 285 -0.24 -20.42 -2.96
C ILE A 285 -0.15 -19.09 -3.72
N THR A 286 1.05 -18.65 -4.08
CA THR A 286 1.28 -17.44 -4.87
C THR A 286 0.57 -17.49 -6.21
N PHE A 287 0.73 -18.58 -6.97
CA PHE A 287 0.07 -18.73 -8.26
C PHE A 287 -1.46 -18.72 -8.12
N SER A 288 -1.98 -19.47 -7.15
CA SER A 288 -3.43 -19.51 -6.87
C SER A 288 -3.97 -18.14 -6.50
N ALA A 289 -3.27 -17.40 -5.63
CA ALA A 289 -3.64 -16.05 -5.25
C ALA A 289 -3.62 -15.09 -6.45
N VAL A 290 -2.61 -15.17 -7.32
CA VAL A 290 -2.54 -14.37 -8.55
C VAL A 290 -3.70 -14.71 -9.48
N THR A 291 -3.99 -15.99 -9.72
CA THR A 291 -5.10 -16.42 -10.59
C THR A 291 -6.44 -15.91 -10.08
N ILE A 292 -6.75 -16.11 -8.80
CA ILE A 292 -8.01 -15.62 -8.20
C ILE A 292 -8.09 -14.09 -8.28
N GLY A 293 -6.98 -13.40 -8.03
CA GLY A 293 -6.92 -11.94 -8.13
C GLY A 293 -7.17 -11.43 -9.55
N LEU A 294 -6.58 -12.08 -10.56
CA LEU A 294 -6.79 -11.74 -11.97
C LEU A 294 -8.22 -12.02 -12.43
N ILE A 295 -8.83 -13.13 -11.99
CA ILE A 295 -10.25 -13.41 -12.27
C ILE A 295 -11.12 -12.31 -11.64
N GLY A 296 -10.86 -11.93 -10.39
CA GLY A 296 -11.58 -10.84 -9.74
C GLY A 296 -11.49 -9.52 -10.50
N VAL A 297 -10.29 -9.17 -10.96
CA VAL A 297 -10.04 -7.97 -11.79
C VAL A 297 -10.81 -8.03 -13.12
N LEU A 298 -10.80 -9.16 -13.81
CA LEU A 298 -11.53 -9.33 -15.07
C LEU A 298 -13.03 -9.19 -14.87
N LEU A 299 -13.59 -9.79 -13.82
CA LEU A 299 -15.01 -9.63 -13.47
C LEU A 299 -15.36 -8.16 -13.22
N ILE A 300 -14.53 -7.42 -12.48
CA ILE A 300 -14.73 -5.99 -12.23
C ILE A 300 -14.61 -5.20 -13.53
N ALA A 301 -13.62 -5.47 -14.38
CA ALA A 301 -13.42 -4.78 -15.65
C ALA A 301 -14.61 -4.98 -16.59
N PHE A 302 -15.09 -6.23 -16.74
CA PHE A 302 -16.25 -6.55 -17.58
C PHE A 302 -17.56 -6.06 -16.98
N SER A 303 -17.63 -5.82 -15.66
CA SER A 303 -18.88 -5.36 -15.03
C SER A 303 -19.33 -3.98 -15.51
N ASN A 304 -18.39 -3.23 -16.09
CA ASN A 304 -18.60 -1.89 -16.61
C ASN A 304 -18.64 -1.82 -18.14
N GLN A 305 -18.69 -2.96 -18.82
CA GLN A 305 -18.94 -3.01 -20.27
C GLN A 305 -20.39 -3.39 -20.52
N GLN A 306 -21.06 -2.70 -21.46
CA GLN A 306 -22.30 -3.19 -22.04
C GLN A 306 -21.98 -4.47 -22.81
N THR A 307 -22.29 -5.62 -22.22
CA THR A 307 -22.43 -6.86 -22.98
C THR A 307 -23.49 -6.63 -24.04
N ILE A 308 -23.06 -6.69 -25.30
CA ILE A 308 -23.90 -6.74 -26.50
C ILE A 308 -24.93 -7.85 -26.36
#